data_AF-A0A843H5X4-F1
#
_entry.id   AF-A0A843H5X4-F1
#
_cell.length_a   1.000
_cell.length_b   1.000
_cell.length_c   1.000
_cell.angle_alpha   90.00
_cell.angle_beta   90.00
_cell.angle_gamma   90.00
#
_symmetry.space_group_name_H-M   'P 1'
#
loop_
_entity.id
_entity.type
_entity.pdbx_description
1 polymer ?
#
loop_
_entity_poly.entity_id
_entity_poly.type
_entity_poly.pdbx_seq_one_letter_code
_entity_poly.pdbx_strand_id
1 'polypeptide(L)'
;MNKISIRAVPHKFENGSFLLLPATPAERSMLNSFCEGIGNKYVTVTINSAKGNKTYDQVKTVFALCSILFQCNYDRKPTAEENQRLYESLLLDYADTEPDLLHPERMVPIHLSKMSKMQAAQFINNIMALIIENCDLTDRQQIEVKELFQEFKKETSVGEGNPCDYDTEGNLLSIDEWCERNNVSMASGVNDGTLELCHIISKNHRPDLRNCVWNFLRMTHYEHIEIQHRKGWGELLSIYPHLIPRVKAAYDRAGELYPYTVKDIFTDEE
;
A
#
# COMPACT_ATOMS: atom_id res chain seq x y z
N MET A 1 -21.52 26.82 -11.56
CA MET A 1 -20.23 27.33 -11.03
C MET A 1 -19.14 26.95 -12.00
N ASN A 2 -18.35 27.90 -12.50
CA ASN A 2 -17.22 27.60 -13.38
C ASN A 2 -16.08 27.06 -12.52
N LYS A 3 -15.63 25.83 -12.79
CA LYS A 3 -14.56 25.16 -12.05
C LYS A 3 -13.36 24.98 -12.96
N ILE A 4 -12.20 25.43 -12.53
CA ILE A 4 -10.90 25.09 -13.14
C ILE A 4 -10.12 24.24 -12.14
N SER A 5 -9.47 23.18 -12.63
CA SER A 5 -8.59 22.34 -11.81
C SER A 5 -7.18 22.46 -12.36
N ILE A 6 -6.25 22.93 -11.53
CA ILE A 6 -4.83 23.05 -11.88
C ILE A 6 -3.98 22.30 -10.86
N ARG A 7 -2.86 21.75 -11.32
CA ARG A 7 -1.82 21.23 -10.42
C ARG A 7 -0.93 22.38 -10.00
N ALA A 8 -0.56 22.45 -8.72
CA ALA A 8 0.38 23.45 -8.25
C ALA A 8 1.51 22.83 -7.44
N VAL A 9 2.69 23.41 -7.57
CA VAL A 9 3.89 23.08 -6.82
C VAL A 9 4.09 24.15 -5.74
N PRO A 10 4.21 23.77 -4.46
CA PRO A 10 4.50 24.71 -3.40
C PRO A 10 5.95 25.21 -3.49
N HIS A 11 6.13 26.52 -3.60
CA HIS A 11 7.42 27.19 -3.48
C HIS A 11 7.48 27.87 -2.12
N LYS A 12 8.38 27.41 -1.25
CA LYS A 12 8.54 27.92 0.11
C LYS A 12 9.49 29.12 0.13
N PHE A 13 9.08 30.22 0.75
CA PHE A 13 9.94 31.36 1.03
C PHE A 13 10.59 31.21 2.42
N GLU A 14 11.70 31.91 2.62
CA GLU A 14 12.47 31.89 3.88
C GLU A 14 11.66 32.35 5.10
N ASN A 15 10.65 33.19 4.89
CA ASN A 15 9.73 33.66 5.94
C ASN A 15 8.62 32.65 6.30
N GLY A 16 8.68 31.42 5.77
CA GLY A 16 7.69 30.37 6.04
C GLY A 16 6.40 30.46 5.22
N SER A 17 6.25 31.47 4.35
CA SER A 17 5.13 31.54 3.42
C SER A 17 5.35 30.62 2.21
N PHE A 18 4.26 30.22 1.54
CA PHE A 18 4.32 29.38 0.35
C PHE A 18 3.56 30.03 -0.81
N LEU A 19 4.17 30.02 -2.00
CA LEU A 19 3.51 30.36 -3.25
C LEU A 19 3.15 29.07 -3.99
N LEU A 20 1.87 28.91 -4.35
CA LEU A 20 1.42 27.79 -5.16
C LEU A 20 1.52 28.18 -6.64
N LEU A 21 2.54 27.65 -7.32
CA LEU A 21 2.78 27.92 -8.73
C LEU A 21 2.13 26.83 -9.59
N PRO A 22 1.38 27.16 -10.66
CA PRO A 22 0.91 26.15 -11.61
C PRO A 22 2.08 25.29 -12.10
N ALA A 23 1.89 23.98 -12.14
CA ALA A 23 2.97 23.02 -12.37
C ALA A 23 3.60 23.11 -13.77
N THR A 24 2.87 23.64 -14.76
CA THR A 24 3.34 23.81 -16.13
C THR A 24 3.03 25.20 -16.71
N PRO A 25 3.79 25.66 -17.72
CA PRO A 25 3.45 26.88 -18.47
C PRO A 25 2.06 26.84 -19.12
N ALA A 26 1.60 25.66 -19.57
CA ALA A 26 0.27 25.47 -20.14
C ALA A 26 -0.84 25.68 -19.09
N GLU A 27 -0.68 25.11 -17.89
CA GLU A 27 -1.62 25.31 -16.78
C GLU A 27 -1.62 26.77 -16.30
N ARG A 28 -0.47 27.45 -16.36
CA ARG A 28 -0.38 28.90 -16.07
C ARG A 28 -1.14 29.73 -17.10
N SER A 29 -0.98 29.43 -18.38
CA SER A 29 -1.72 30.10 -19.45
C SER A 29 -3.23 29.88 -19.32
N MET A 30 -3.64 28.65 -18.99
CA MET A 30 -5.05 28.29 -18.80
C MET A 30 -5.67 29.03 -17.59
N LEU A 31 -4.93 29.12 -16.47
CA LEU A 31 -5.35 29.90 -15.32
C LEU A 31 -5.49 31.39 -15.66
N ASN A 32 -4.52 31.96 -16.38
CA ASN A 32 -4.57 33.37 -16.80
C ASN A 32 -5.79 33.66 -17.68
N SER A 33 -6.00 32.85 -18.73
CA SER A 33 -7.16 33.00 -19.62
C SER A 33 -8.49 32.81 -18.89
N PHE A 34 -8.54 31.91 -17.90
CA PHE A 34 -9.71 31.70 -17.06
C PHE A 34 -9.99 32.90 -16.14
N CYS A 35 -8.96 33.46 -15.50
CA CYS A 35 -9.06 34.67 -14.67
C CYS A 35 -9.51 35.88 -15.49
N GLU A 36 -8.95 36.06 -16.69
CA GLU A 36 -9.35 37.12 -17.64
C GLU A 36 -10.82 36.98 -18.07
N GLY A 37 -11.28 35.74 -18.30
CA GLY A 37 -12.65 35.46 -18.73
C GLY A 37 -13.73 35.61 -17.63
N ILE A 38 -13.35 35.65 -16.36
CA ILE A 38 -14.30 35.66 -15.23
C ILE A 38 -14.49 37.06 -14.62
N GLY A 39 -13.50 37.95 -14.76
CA GLY A 39 -13.53 39.29 -14.16
C GLY A 39 -13.58 39.24 -12.63
N ASN A 40 -14.28 40.19 -11.99
CA ASN A 40 -14.37 40.32 -10.53
C ASN A 40 -15.41 39.36 -9.90
N LYS A 41 -15.29 38.05 -10.12
CA LYS A 41 -16.14 37.04 -9.45
C LYS A 41 -15.30 36.15 -8.53
N TYR A 42 -15.91 35.70 -7.45
CA TYR A 42 -15.30 34.72 -6.54
C TYR A 42 -15.16 33.37 -7.23
N VAL A 43 -13.96 32.79 -7.20
CA VAL A 43 -13.65 31.47 -7.76
C VAL A 43 -13.17 30.55 -6.65
N THR A 44 -13.70 29.33 -6.60
CA THR A 44 -13.11 28.25 -5.81
C THR A 44 -12.00 27.59 -6.62
N VAL A 45 -10.75 27.79 -6.20
CA VAL A 45 -9.59 27.11 -6.80
C VAL A 45 -9.29 25.85 -6.01
N THR A 46 -9.42 24.68 -6.64
CA THR A 46 -8.99 23.41 -6.05
C THR A 46 -7.54 23.17 -6.44
N ILE A 47 -6.63 23.25 -5.47
CA ILE A 47 -5.21 23.03 -5.67
C ILE A 47 -4.86 21.61 -5.24
N ASN A 48 -4.59 20.74 -6.22
CA ASN A 48 -4.06 19.41 -5.95
C ASN A 48 -2.55 19.54 -5.75
N SER A 49 -2.11 19.64 -4.49
CA SER A 49 -0.70 19.52 -4.17
C SER A 49 -0.27 18.08 -4.46
N ALA A 50 0.77 17.89 -5.28
CA ALA A 50 1.33 16.56 -5.57
C ALA A 50 2.10 15.97 -4.37
N LYS A 51 1.58 16.07 -3.14
CA LYS A 51 1.97 15.17 -2.06
C LYS A 51 1.41 13.81 -2.44
N GLY A 52 2.28 12.99 -3.06
CA GLY A 52 2.06 11.65 -3.58
C GLY A 52 0.61 11.20 -3.55
N ASN A 53 -0.10 11.35 -4.67
CA ASN A 53 -1.46 10.86 -4.84
C ASN A 53 -1.56 9.45 -4.21
N LYS A 54 -2.28 9.36 -3.10
CA LYS A 54 -2.81 8.10 -2.58
C LYS A 54 -3.75 7.58 -3.65
N THR A 55 -3.71 6.29 -3.93
CA THR A 55 -4.79 5.69 -4.69
C THR A 55 -6.03 5.74 -3.78
N TYR A 56 -7.16 6.15 -4.34
CA TYR A 56 -8.49 6.11 -3.70
C TYR A 56 -8.74 4.76 -2.99
N ASP A 57 -8.08 3.73 -3.49
CA ASP A 57 -8.09 2.35 -3.03
C ASP A 57 -7.51 2.17 -1.62
N GLN A 58 -6.46 2.91 -1.20
CA GLN A 58 -5.93 2.78 0.16
C GLN A 58 -6.95 3.19 1.24
N VAL A 59 -7.71 4.25 0.99
CA VAL A 59 -8.77 4.71 1.90
C VAL A 59 -9.89 3.67 1.94
N LYS A 60 -10.31 3.18 0.77
CA LYS A 60 -11.33 2.14 0.65
C LYS A 60 -10.93 0.86 1.40
N THR A 61 -9.67 0.43 1.27
CA THR A 61 -9.13 -0.76 1.96
C THR A 61 -9.19 -0.59 3.47
N VAL A 62 -8.75 0.56 4.02
CA VAL A 62 -8.80 0.80 5.48
C VAL A 62 -10.24 0.71 6.01
N PHE A 63 -11.19 1.39 5.37
CA PHE A 63 -12.60 1.36 5.82
C PHE A 63 -13.28 0.00 5.62
N ALA A 64 -12.84 -0.79 4.62
CA ALA A 64 -13.29 -2.16 4.44
C ALA A 64 -12.76 -3.07 5.57
N LEU A 65 -11.48 -2.96 5.91
CA LEU A 65 -10.88 -3.69 7.04
C LEU A 65 -11.54 -3.33 8.37
N CYS A 66 -11.80 -2.03 8.61
CA CYS A 66 -12.57 -1.59 9.78
C CYS A 66 -13.96 -2.24 9.81
N SER A 67 -14.64 -2.34 8.67
CA SER A 67 -15.95 -2.98 8.59
C SER A 67 -15.92 -4.47 8.90
N ILE A 68 -14.85 -5.17 8.51
CA ILE A 68 -14.64 -6.58 8.82
C ILE A 68 -14.38 -6.75 10.32
N LEU A 69 -13.44 -5.98 10.88
CA LEU A 69 -13.12 -5.99 12.31
C LEU A 69 -14.37 -5.71 13.16
N PHE A 70 -15.20 -4.75 12.75
CA PHE A 70 -16.46 -4.48 13.43
C PHE A 70 -17.43 -5.67 13.37
N GLN A 71 -17.61 -6.27 12.19
CA GLN A 71 -18.48 -7.43 12.03
C GLN A 71 -18.01 -8.62 12.88
N CYS A 72 -16.70 -8.81 13.05
CA CYS A 72 -16.17 -9.86 13.92
C CYS A 72 -16.52 -9.66 15.39
N ASN A 73 -16.54 -8.40 15.86
CA ASN A 73 -16.81 -8.08 17.26
C ASN A 73 -18.30 -7.97 17.59
N TYR A 74 -19.15 -7.62 16.61
CA TYR A 74 -20.54 -7.25 16.84
C TYR A 74 -21.57 -8.03 16.00
N ASP A 75 -21.12 -8.95 15.15
CA ASP A 75 -21.95 -9.80 14.27
C ASP A 75 -22.99 -9.02 13.43
N ARG A 76 -22.64 -7.78 13.05
CA ARG A 76 -23.44 -6.92 12.17
C ARG A 76 -22.55 -5.93 11.44
N LYS A 77 -23.07 -5.34 10.36
CA LYS A 77 -22.38 -4.23 9.67
C LYS A 77 -22.35 -2.97 10.55
N PRO A 78 -21.24 -2.21 10.54
CA PRO A 78 -21.21 -0.90 11.19
C PRO A 78 -22.04 0.12 10.43
N THR A 79 -22.52 1.12 11.14
CA THR A 79 -22.93 2.40 10.55
C THR A 79 -21.70 3.22 10.12
N ALA A 80 -21.89 4.26 9.32
CA ALA A 80 -20.78 5.13 8.88
C ALA A 80 -20.04 5.77 10.07
N GLU A 81 -20.78 6.16 11.12
CA GLU A 81 -20.20 6.74 12.33
C GLU A 81 -19.41 5.72 13.14
N GLU A 82 -19.91 4.49 13.28
CA GLU A 82 -19.19 3.41 13.96
C GLU A 82 -17.91 3.01 13.23
N ASN A 83 -17.96 2.97 11.90
CA ASN A 83 -16.80 2.66 11.08
C ASN A 83 -15.72 3.77 11.20
N GLN A 84 -16.15 5.04 11.25
CA GLN A 84 -15.26 6.17 11.49
C GLN A 84 -14.63 6.12 12.88
N ARG A 85 -15.41 5.83 13.94
CA ARG A 85 -14.89 5.70 15.31
C ARG A 85 -13.89 4.55 15.46
N LEU A 86 -14.16 3.42 14.80
CA LEU A 86 -13.24 2.29 14.80
C LEU A 86 -11.94 2.65 14.07
N TYR A 87 -12.03 3.33 12.93
CA TYR A 87 -10.86 3.85 12.24
C TYR A 87 -10.04 4.83 13.11
N GLU A 88 -10.69 5.75 13.83
CA GLU A 88 -10.01 6.66 14.76
C GLU A 88 -9.34 5.92 15.93
N SER A 89 -9.95 4.85 16.40
CA SER A 89 -9.36 3.99 17.44
C SER A 89 -8.13 3.25 16.90
N LEU A 90 -8.21 2.69 15.70
CA LEU A 90 -7.08 2.02 15.05
C LEU A 90 -5.92 2.98 14.77
N LEU A 91 -6.20 4.24 14.42
CA LEU A 91 -5.16 5.25 14.27
C LEU A 91 -4.36 5.45 15.56
N LEU A 92 -5.01 5.47 16.72
CA LEU A 92 -4.33 5.68 18.00
C LEU A 92 -3.35 4.55 18.34
N ASP A 93 -3.71 3.32 18.00
CA ASP A 93 -2.96 2.12 18.40
C ASP A 93 -1.94 1.66 17.35
N TYR A 94 -2.22 1.88 16.06
CA TYR A 94 -1.47 1.24 14.96
C TYR A 94 -0.86 2.21 13.94
N ALA A 95 -1.17 3.51 13.99
CA ALA A 95 -0.57 4.50 13.10
C ALA A 95 0.70 5.12 13.70
N ASP A 96 1.59 5.55 12.82
CA ASP A 96 2.68 6.45 13.21
C ASP A 96 2.13 7.72 13.86
N THR A 97 2.89 8.27 14.80
CA THR A 97 2.53 9.51 15.50
C THR A 97 3.46 10.66 15.11
N GLU A 98 2.93 11.88 15.05
CA GLU A 98 3.69 13.13 14.87
C GLU A 98 3.43 14.08 16.05
N PRO A 99 4.37 15.00 16.37
CA PRO A 99 4.11 16.07 17.33
C PRO A 99 2.92 16.92 16.90
N ASP A 100 2.02 17.24 17.83
CA ASP A 100 0.91 18.15 17.56
C ASP A 100 1.44 19.55 17.21
N LEU A 101 0.87 20.15 16.17
CA LEU A 101 1.22 21.49 15.70
C LEU A 101 0.96 22.56 16.76
N LEU A 102 -0.06 22.37 17.61
CA LEU A 102 -0.43 23.32 18.66
C LEU A 102 0.24 23.01 20.00
N HIS A 103 0.59 21.74 20.22
CA HIS A 103 1.14 21.22 21.46
C HIS A 103 2.29 20.25 21.17
N PRO A 104 3.50 20.76 20.83
CA PRO A 104 4.61 19.92 20.38
C PRO A 104 5.06 18.85 21.38
N GLU A 105 4.68 18.99 22.66
CA GLU A 105 4.91 18.01 23.71
C GLU A 105 3.99 16.78 23.63
N ARG A 106 2.96 16.81 22.77
CA ARG A 106 1.98 15.74 22.58
C ARG A 106 2.21 15.05 21.24
N MET A 107 2.21 13.73 21.25
CA MET A 107 2.21 12.92 20.04
C MET A 107 0.76 12.62 19.66
N VAL A 108 0.40 12.87 18.40
CA VAL A 108 -0.92 12.57 17.84
C VAL A 108 -0.77 11.63 16.65
N PRO A 109 -1.73 10.72 16.43
CA PRO A 109 -1.65 9.81 15.29
C PRO A 109 -1.73 10.59 13.98
N ILE A 110 -0.89 10.20 13.03
CA ILE A 110 -0.89 10.78 11.69
C ILE A 110 -2.11 10.23 10.97
N HIS A 111 -3.10 11.09 10.77
CA HIS A 111 -4.31 10.71 10.05
C HIS A 111 -3.98 10.17 8.65
N LEU A 112 -4.76 9.21 8.13
CA LEU A 112 -4.52 8.60 6.82
C LEU A 112 -4.42 9.64 5.70
N SER A 113 -5.12 10.78 5.80
CA SER A 113 -5.01 11.88 4.83
C SER A 113 -3.64 12.57 4.79
N LYS A 114 -2.85 12.47 5.87
CA LYS A 114 -1.53 13.08 6.03
C LYS A 114 -0.37 12.08 5.90
N MET A 115 -0.63 10.79 6.08
CA MET A 115 0.37 9.73 5.95
C MET A 115 1.09 9.76 4.60
N SER A 116 2.39 9.46 4.58
CA SER A 116 3.07 9.08 3.34
C SER A 116 2.50 7.77 2.77
N LYS A 117 2.85 7.41 1.54
CA LYS A 117 2.46 6.10 0.96
C LYS A 117 2.94 4.93 1.82
N MET A 118 4.08 5.10 2.49
CA MET A 118 4.69 4.06 3.32
C MET A 118 4.05 3.93 4.67
N GLN A 119 3.77 5.04 5.32
CA GLN A 119 3.02 5.05 6.58
C GLN A 119 1.62 4.45 6.38
N ALA A 120 0.95 4.79 5.27
CA ALA A 120 -0.34 4.21 4.93
C ALA A 120 -0.24 2.69 4.69
N ALA A 121 0.80 2.24 3.99
CA ALA A 121 0.99 0.82 3.72
C ALA A 121 1.29 0.01 4.99
N GLN A 122 2.12 0.54 5.88
CA GLN A 122 2.42 -0.06 7.18
C GLN A 122 1.17 -0.11 8.06
N PHE A 123 0.39 0.98 8.12
CA PHE A 123 -0.87 1.02 8.84
C PHE A 123 -1.86 -0.04 8.34
N ILE A 124 -2.01 -0.21 7.02
CA ILE A 124 -2.88 -1.24 6.43
C ILE A 124 -2.38 -2.66 6.80
N ASN A 125 -1.08 -2.93 6.69
CA ASN A 125 -0.50 -4.23 7.09
C ASN A 125 -0.78 -4.53 8.57
N ASN A 126 -0.63 -3.53 9.46
CA ASN A 126 -0.90 -3.70 10.89
C ASN A 126 -2.36 -4.07 11.16
N ILE A 127 -3.32 -3.41 10.49
CA ILE A 127 -4.75 -3.74 10.63
C ILE A 127 -5.05 -5.15 10.08
N MET A 128 -4.44 -5.53 8.96
CA MET A 128 -4.61 -6.88 8.40
C MET A 128 -4.08 -7.94 9.37
N ALA A 129 -2.89 -7.75 9.94
CA ALA A 129 -2.32 -8.63 10.95
C ALA A 129 -3.23 -8.75 12.18
N LEU A 130 -3.75 -7.62 12.69
CA LEU A 130 -4.71 -7.60 13.80
C LEU A 130 -5.94 -8.49 13.51
N ILE A 131 -6.53 -8.34 12.32
CA ILE A 131 -7.72 -9.10 11.93
C ILE A 131 -7.40 -10.60 11.84
N ILE A 132 -6.27 -10.96 11.23
CA ILE A 132 -5.88 -12.37 11.05
C ILE A 132 -5.52 -13.04 12.38
N GLU A 133 -4.85 -12.32 13.28
CA GLU A 133 -4.39 -12.87 14.55
C GLU A 133 -5.48 -12.93 15.62
N ASN A 134 -6.45 -12.00 15.60
CA ASN A 134 -7.36 -11.79 16.73
C ASN A 134 -8.86 -11.95 16.39
N CYS A 135 -9.23 -12.18 15.13
CA CYS A 135 -10.64 -12.35 14.75
C CYS A 135 -10.96 -13.79 14.32
N ASP A 136 -12.04 -14.33 14.87
CA ASP A 136 -12.65 -15.56 14.37
C ASP A 136 -13.45 -15.25 13.09
N LEU A 137 -12.75 -15.22 11.96
CA LEU A 137 -13.33 -14.89 10.66
C LEU A 137 -14.20 -16.04 10.13
N THR A 138 -15.41 -15.74 9.69
CA THR A 138 -16.20 -16.66 8.85
C THR A 138 -15.49 -16.90 7.51
N ASP A 139 -15.76 -18.04 6.85
CA ASP A 139 -15.18 -18.37 5.53
C ASP A 139 -15.32 -17.23 4.52
N ARG A 140 -16.49 -16.55 4.54
CA ARG A 140 -16.74 -15.38 3.70
C ARG A 140 -15.82 -14.21 4.04
N GLN A 141 -15.67 -13.87 5.32
CA GLN A 141 -14.80 -12.77 5.74
C GLN A 141 -13.33 -13.09 5.48
N GLN A 142 -12.92 -14.36 5.61
CA GLN A 142 -11.57 -14.79 5.23
C GLN A 142 -11.31 -14.54 3.74
N ILE A 143 -12.28 -14.83 2.87
CA ILE A 143 -12.19 -14.51 1.44
C ILE A 143 -12.11 -12.99 1.22
N GLU A 144 -12.96 -12.19 1.86
CA GLU A 144 -12.97 -10.73 1.72
C GLU A 144 -11.63 -10.09 2.20
N VAL A 145 -11.08 -10.54 3.34
CA VAL A 145 -9.76 -10.10 3.83
C VAL A 145 -8.66 -10.52 2.86
N LYS A 146 -8.71 -11.76 2.35
CA LYS A 146 -7.74 -12.26 1.39
C LYS A 146 -7.77 -11.44 0.09
N GLU A 147 -8.95 -11.14 -0.45
CA GLU A 147 -9.08 -10.32 -1.66
C GLU A 147 -8.50 -8.90 -1.45
N LEU A 148 -8.83 -8.25 -0.33
CA LEU A 148 -8.29 -6.94 0.03
C LEU A 148 -6.76 -6.98 0.20
N PHE A 149 -6.24 -8.04 0.81
CA PHE A 149 -4.80 -8.26 0.97
C PHE A 149 -4.11 -8.42 -0.39
N GLN A 150 -4.67 -9.24 -1.28
CA GLN A 150 -4.13 -9.48 -2.60
C GLN A 150 -4.13 -8.22 -3.46
N GLU A 151 -5.23 -7.46 -3.46
CA GLU A 151 -5.34 -6.18 -4.16
C GLU A 151 -4.30 -5.18 -3.64
N PHE A 152 -4.21 -5.02 -2.32
CA PHE A 152 -3.23 -4.13 -1.70
C PHE A 152 -1.78 -4.54 -2.00
N LYS A 153 -1.44 -5.83 -1.90
CA LYS A 153 -0.09 -6.31 -2.19
C LYS A 153 0.26 -6.13 -3.66
N LYS A 154 -0.67 -6.36 -4.60
CA LYS A 154 -0.45 -6.11 -6.03
C LYS A 154 0.00 -4.67 -6.32
N GLU A 155 -0.58 -3.70 -5.63
CA GLU A 155 -0.26 -2.28 -5.81
C GLU A 155 1.00 -1.82 -5.07
N THR A 156 1.34 -2.51 -3.98
CA THR A 156 2.44 -2.09 -3.10
C THR A 156 3.71 -2.91 -3.25
N SER A 157 3.70 -4.06 -3.92
CA SER A 157 4.83 -5.01 -3.87
C SER A 157 5.99 -4.75 -4.84
N VAL A 158 5.98 -3.63 -5.59
CA VAL A 158 6.91 -3.40 -6.71
C VAL A 158 7.50 -1.99 -6.72
N GLY A 159 8.81 -1.88 -6.98
CA GLY A 159 9.50 -0.62 -7.30
C GLY A 159 10.55 -0.19 -6.26
N GLU A 160 11.48 0.69 -6.68
CA GLU A 160 12.37 1.37 -5.73
C GLU A 160 11.55 2.35 -4.88
N GLY A 161 11.76 2.32 -3.56
CA GLY A 161 10.89 3.04 -2.61
C GLY A 161 9.56 2.32 -2.33
N ASN A 162 9.45 1.03 -2.65
CA ASN A 162 8.35 0.19 -2.17
C ASN A 162 8.29 0.22 -0.64
N PRO A 163 7.17 0.61 -0.03
CA PRO A 163 7.06 0.71 1.42
C PRO A 163 7.19 -0.60 2.20
N CYS A 164 7.07 -1.75 1.52
CA CYS A 164 7.29 -3.06 2.11
C CYS A 164 8.76 -3.47 2.13
N ASP A 165 9.61 -2.91 1.26
CA ASP A 165 11.02 -3.31 1.11
C ASP A 165 12.00 -2.24 1.58
N TYR A 166 11.55 -0.98 1.73
CA TYR A 166 12.39 0.17 2.06
C TYR A 166 11.91 0.88 3.33
N ASP A 167 12.81 1.59 4.00
CA ASP A 167 12.50 2.49 5.11
C ASP A 167 12.09 3.90 4.66
N THR A 168 11.76 4.78 5.61
CA THR A 168 11.41 6.19 5.41
C THR A 168 12.47 7.04 4.72
N GLU A 169 13.72 6.60 4.75
CA GLU A 169 14.85 7.27 4.12
C GLU A 169 15.14 6.70 2.72
N GLY A 170 14.44 5.64 2.32
CA GLY A 170 14.61 4.96 1.04
C GLY A 170 15.73 3.92 1.04
N ASN A 171 16.23 3.53 2.21
CA ASN A 171 17.18 2.42 2.33
C ASN A 171 16.44 1.09 2.30
N LEU A 172 17.09 0.06 1.78
CA LEU A 172 16.54 -1.30 1.81
C LEU A 172 16.52 -1.81 3.26
N LEU A 173 15.40 -2.39 3.68
CA LEU A 173 15.28 -2.98 5.01
C LEU A 173 16.24 -4.16 5.18
N SER A 174 16.72 -4.35 6.42
CA SER A 174 17.35 -5.61 6.80
C SER A 174 16.34 -6.76 6.73
N ILE A 175 16.82 -8.00 6.65
CA ILE A 175 15.95 -9.19 6.61
C ILE A 175 15.07 -9.26 7.85
N ASP A 176 15.62 -8.95 9.03
CA ASP A 176 14.90 -9.05 10.30
C ASP A 176 13.78 -8.01 10.37
N GLU A 177 14.08 -6.74 10.09
CA GLU A 177 13.07 -5.66 10.04
C GLU A 177 11.99 -5.95 8.99
N TRP A 178 12.39 -6.51 7.83
CA TRP A 178 11.45 -6.88 6.79
C TRP A 178 10.53 -8.03 7.23
N CYS A 179 11.04 -9.00 7.98
CA CYS A 179 10.24 -10.10 8.53
C CYS A 179 9.26 -9.61 9.59
N GLU A 180 9.67 -8.67 10.45
CA GLU A 180 8.78 -8.03 11.43
C GLU A 180 7.63 -7.30 10.76
N ARG A 181 7.89 -6.59 9.65
CA ARG A 181 6.88 -5.86 8.88
C ARG A 181 6.02 -6.76 7.98
N ASN A 182 6.53 -7.92 7.59
CA ASN A 182 5.82 -8.92 6.79
C ASN A 182 5.59 -10.17 7.65
N ASN A 183 4.87 -9.99 8.76
CA ASN A 183 4.54 -11.04 9.71
C ASN A 183 3.38 -11.96 9.28
N VAL A 184 2.90 -11.81 8.04
CA VAL A 184 1.89 -12.66 7.41
C VAL A 184 2.41 -13.18 6.07
N SER A 185 1.90 -14.31 5.59
CA SER A 185 2.20 -14.82 4.27
C SER A 185 1.81 -13.80 3.19
N MET A 186 2.73 -13.48 2.30
CA MET A 186 2.47 -12.64 1.12
C MET A 186 1.54 -13.33 0.12
N ALA A 187 1.36 -14.65 0.20
CA ALA A 187 0.48 -15.41 -0.68
C ALA A 187 -0.96 -15.46 -0.14
N SER A 188 -1.16 -16.01 1.06
CA SER A 188 -2.49 -16.18 1.66
C SER A 188 -2.90 -15.12 2.66
N GLY A 189 -1.97 -14.33 3.18
CA GLY A 189 -2.20 -13.47 4.36
C GLY A 189 -2.18 -14.24 5.68
N VAL A 190 -1.93 -15.54 5.71
CA VAL A 190 -1.94 -16.32 6.97
C VAL A 190 -0.65 -16.10 7.76
N ASN A 191 -0.79 -15.94 9.08
CA ASN A 191 0.31 -16.09 10.04
C ASN A 191 0.06 -17.34 10.89
N ASP A 192 0.72 -18.46 10.56
CA ASP A 192 0.63 -19.73 11.31
C ASP A 192 1.80 -19.92 12.30
N GLY A 193 2.61 -18.88 12.50
CA GLY A 193 3.82 -18.93 13.32
C GLY A 193 5.02 -19.62 12.64
N THR A 194 4.86 -20.15 11.43
CA THR A 194 5.89 -20.92 10.70
C THR A 194 6.28 -20.29 9.37
N LEU A 195 6.23 -18.96 9.30
CA LEU A 195 6.57 -18.26 8.06
C LEU A 195 8.05 -18.49 7.67
N GLU A 196 8.26 -18.76 6.39
CA GLU A 196 9.55 -19.03 5.76
C GLU A 196 9.91 -17.95 4.74
N LEU A 197 11.21 -17.89 4.41
CA LEU A 197 11.76 -16.97 3.42
C LEU A 197 11.99 -17.71 2.11
N CYS A 198 11.04 -17.56 1.17
CA CYS A 198 11.18 -18.10 -0.17
C CYS A 198 11.96 -17.14 -1.05
N HIS A 199 13.07 -17.60 -1.64
CA HIS A 199 13.84 -16.79 -2.58
C HIS A 199 13.17 -16.83 -3.95
N ILE A 200 13.05 -15.66 -4.57
CA ILE A 200 12.53 -15.56 -5.94
C ILE A 200 13.61 -16.01 -6.94
N ILE A 201 14.79 -15.39 -6.86
CA ILE A 201 15.99 -15.74 -7.60
C ILE A 201 16.88 -16.61 -6.73
N SER A 202 17.22 -17.81 -7.23
CA SER A 202 17.97 -18.79 -6.44
C SER A 202 19.36 -18.28 -6.02
N LYS A 203 19.76 -18.61 -4.78
CA LYS A 203 21.03 -18.20 -4.16
C LYS A 203 22.26 -18.57 -4.97
N ASN A 204 22.23 -19.73 -5.65
CA ASN A 204 23.37 -20.25 -6.39
C ASN A 204 23.58 -19.51 -7.72
N HIS A 205 22.52 -18.90 -8.25
CA HIS A 205 22.56 -18.18 -9.51
C HIS A 205 23.03 -16.74 -9.32
N ARG A 206 22.61 -16.08 -8.23
CA ARG A 206 22.96 -14.68 -7.89
C ARG A 206 23.27 -14.48 -6.41
N PRO A 207 24.49 -14.84 -5.96
CA PRO A 207 24.88 -14.72 -4.55
C PRO A 207 24.89 -13.29 -4.03
N ASP A 208 25.13 -12.32 -4.93
CA ASP A 208 25.12 -10.88 -4.65
C ASP A 208 23.74 -10.38 -4.21
N LEU A 209 22.67 -11.05 -4.63
CA LEU A 209 21.28 -10.67 -4.34
C LEU A 209 20.68 -11.43 -3.15
N ARG A 210 21.48 -12.26 -2.47
CA ARG A 210 21.01 -13.19 -1.43
C ARG A 210 20.30 -12.50 -0.27
N ASN A 211 20.77 -11.31 0.12
CA ASN A 211 20.26 -10.59 1.29
C ASN A 211 19.33 -9.43 0.91
N CYS A 212 18.91 -9.35 -0.34
CA CYS A 212 18.02 -8.31 -0.79
C CYS A 212 16.57 -8.68 -0.50
N VAL A 213 15.88 -7.95 0.38
CA VAL A 213 14.50 -8.28 0.81
C VAL A 213 13.49 -8.32 -0.35
N TRP A 214 13.72 -7.55 -1.43
CA TRP A 214 12.91 -7.63 -2.66
C TRP A 214 13.01 -8.98 -3.38
N ASN A 215 14.04 -9.78 -3.10
CA ASN A 215 14.24 -11.13 -3.63
C ASN A 215 13.52 -12.21 -2.78
N PHE A 216 12.71 -11.80 -1.80
CA PHE A 216 11.99 -12.72 -0.94
C PHE A 216 10.47 -12.60 -1.06
N LEU A 217 9.82 -13.74 -0.85
CA LEU A 217 8.43 -13.82 -0.43
C LEU A 217 8.39 -14.41 0.97
N ARG A 218 7.57 -13.82 1.84
CA ARG A 218 7.21 -14.43 3.12
C ARG A 218 6.07 -15.39 2.85
N MET A 219 6.21 -16.67 3.19
CA MET A 219 5.20 -17.68 2.88
C MET A 219 5.07 -18.65 4.05
N THR A 220 3.91 -19.28 4.20
CA THR A 220 3.76 -20.44 5.10
C THR A 220 4.63 -21.59 4.62
N HIS A 221 4.95 -22.54 5.51
CA HIS A 221 5.67 -23.75 5.14
C HIS A 221 4.98 -24.51 3.99
N TYR A 222 3.65 -24.62 4.03
CA TYR A 222 2.87 -25.28 2.98
C TYR A 222 3.01 -24.60 1.62
N GLU A 223 2.90 -23.27 1.57
CA GLU A 223 3.04 -22.50 0.32
C GLU A 223 4.47 -22.59 -0.24
N HIS A 224 5.47 -22.55 0.65
CA HIS A 224 6.87 -22.65 0.25
C HIS A 224 7.25 -24.05 -0.23
N ILE A 225 6.94 -25.08 0.55
CA ILE A 225 7.41 -26.44 0.27
C ILE A 225 6.45 -27.18 -0.67
N GLU A 226 5.17 -27.27 -0.33
CA GLU A 226 4.21 -28.12 -1.04
C GLU A 226 3.70 -27.49 -2.34
N ILE A 227 3.72 -26.16 -2.44
CA ILE A 227 3.35 -25.46 -3.68
C ILE A 227 4.61 -25.04 -4.45
N GLN A 228 5.40 -24.10 -3.92
CA GLN A 228 6.49 -23.50 -4.70
C GLN A 228 7.61 -24.50 -5.02
N HIS A 229 8.19 -25.18 -4.02
CA HIS A 229 9.32 -26.10 -4.26
C HIS A 229 8.88 -27.36 -5.02
N ARG A 230 7.71 -27.91 -4.68
CA ARG A 230 7.25 -29.18 -5.23
C ARG A 230 6.56 -29.06 -6.61
N LYS A 231 5.75 -28.02 -6.82
CA LYS A 231 4.97 -27.83 -8.06
C LYS A 231 5.51 -26.70 -8.95
N GLY A 232 6.32 -25.80 -8.38
CA GLY A 232 6.97 -24.73 -9.11
C GLY A 232 6.21 -23.40 -9.08
N TRP A 233 6.89 -22.36 -9.58
CA TRP A 233 6.36 -20.99 -9.65
C TRP A 233 5.11 -20.86 -10.52
N GLY A 234 4.96 -21.65 -11.58
CA GLY A 234 3.77 -21.59 -12.44
C GLY A 234 2.47 -21.91 -11.69
N GLU A 235 2.51 -22.93 -10.81
CA GLU A 235 1.39 -23.27 -9.93
C GLU A 235 1.18 -22.21 -8.85
N LEU A 236 2.25 -21.78 -8.17
CA LEU A 236 2.12 -20.77 -7.11
C LEU A 236 1.46 -19.48 -7.66
N LEU A 237 1.88 -19.03 -8.84
CA LEU A 237 1.38 -17.81 -9.46
C LEU A 237 0.00 -17.96 -10.10
N SER A 238 -0.45 -19.18 -10.41
CA SER A 238 -1.84 -19.41 -10.83
C SER A 238 -2.80 -19.34 -9.65
N ILE A 239 -2.39 -19.83 -8.48
CA ILE A 239 -3.17 -19.76 -7.23
C ILE A 239 -3.14 -18.34 -6.64
N TYR A 240 -1.98 -17.66 -6.73
CA TYR A 240 -1.71 -16.36 -6.13
C TYR A 240 -1.22 -15.34 -7.18
N PRO A 241 -2.08 -14.92 -8.13
CA PRO A 241 -1.67 -14.06 -9.25
C PRO A 241 -1.22 -12.66 -8.82
N HIS A 242 -1.63 -12.19 -7.64
CA HIS A 242 -1.16 -10.91 -7.09
C HIS A 242 0.33 -10.88 -6.79
N LEU A 243 1.01 -12.04 -6.72
CA LEU A 243 2.46 -12.14 -6.54
C LEU A 243 3.24 -11.92 -7.84
N ILE A 244 2.61 -12.06 -9.01
CA ILE A 244 3.25 -11.95 -10.33
C ILE A 244 4.07 -10.66 -10.45
N PRO A 245 3.54 -9.46 -10.09
CA PRO A 245 4.30 -8.22 -10.23
C PRO A 245 5.60 -8.22 -9.41
N ARG A 246 5.59 -8.75 -8.18
CA ARG A 246 6.79 -8.83 -7.33
C ARG A 246 7.80 -9.81 -7.89
N VAL A 247 7.36 -11.01 -8.28
CA VAL A 247 8.25 -12.02 -8.86
C VAL A 247 8.89 -11.46 -10.12
N LYS A 248 8.09 -10.90 -11.04
CA LYS A 248 8.61 -10.28 -12.27
C LYS A 248 9.61 -9.15 -11.98
N ALA A 249 9.29 -8.26 -11.03
CA ALA A 249 10.19 -7.18 -10.66
C ALA A 249 11.54 -7.67 -10.09
N ALA A 250 11.55 -8.78 -9.36
CA ALA A 250 12.80 -9.39 -8.88
C ALA A 250 13.64 -9.95 -10.03
N TYR A 251 13.01 -10.59 -11.03
CA TYR A 251 13.69 -11.02 -12.26
C TYR A 251 14.24 -9.83 -13.06
N ASP A 252 13.43 -8.79 -13.26
CA ASP A 252 13.84 -7.56 -13.97
C ASP A 252 15.03 -6.89 -13.26
N ARG A 253 15.01 -6.80 -11.92
CA ARG A 253 16.13 -6.26 -11.11
C ARG A 253 17.39 -7.11 -11.18
N ALA A 254 17.23 -8.43 -11.24
CA ALA A 254 18.35 -9.32 -11.45
C ALA A 254 18.86 -9.27 -12.90
N GLY A 255 18.14 -8.67 -13.85
CA GLY A 255 18.48 -8.76 -15.27
C GLY A 255 18.31 -10.17 -15.83
N GLU A 256 17.44 -10.96 -15.21
CA GLU A 256 17.12 -12.34 -15.59
C GLU A 256 15.84 -12.37 -16.42
N LEU A 257 15.75 -13.31 -17.36
CA LEU A 257 14.53 -13.49 -18.14
C LEU A 257 13.45 -14.10 -17.23
N TYR A 258 12.32 -13.41 -17.07
CA TYR A 258 11.15 -13.93 -16.37
C TYR A 258 10.60 -15.16 -17.13
N PRO A 259 10.69 -16.38 -16.56
CA PRO A 259 10.46 -17.62 -17.32
C PRO A 259 9.00 -18.10 -17.24
N TYR A 260 8.15 -17.42 -16.47
CA TYR A 260 6.78 -17.87 -16.19
C TYR A 260 5.80 -17.09 -17.04
N THR A 261 5.39 -17.63 -18.18
CA THR A 261 4.17 -17.17 -18.83
C THR A 261 2.99 -17.75 -18.07
N VAL A 262 2.32 -16.91 -17.27
CA VAL A 262 0.91 -17.16 -16.96
C VAL A 262 0.24 -17.05 -18.32
N LYS A 263 0.02 -18.18 -19.00
CA LYS A 263 -0.83 -18.18 -20.19
C LYS A 263 -2.12 -17.48 -19.75
N ASP A 264 -2.49 -16.41 -20.45
CA ASP A 264 -3.71 -15.68 -20.18
C ASP A 264 -4.89 -16.67 -20.19
N ILE A 265 -5.33 -17.11 -19.00
CA ILE A 265 -6.62 -17.80 -18.82
C ILE A 265 -7.73 -16.73 -18.65
N PHE A 266 -7.43 -15.46 -18.95
CA PHE A 266 -8.39 -14.35 -19.01
C PHE A 266 -8.33 -13.62 -20.36
N THR A 267 -8.03 -14.31 -21.46
CA THR A 267 -8.55 -13.87 -22.76
C THR A 267 -9.95 -14.42 -22.89
N ASP A 268 -10.93 -13.52 -22.78
CA ASP A 268 -12.31 -13.73 -23.21
C ASP A 268 -12.30 -14.29 -24.64
N GLU A 269 -12.55 -15.59 -24.77
CA GLU A 269 -13.20 -16.13 -25.96
C GLU A 269 -14.71 -15.95 -25.76
N GLU A 270 -15.23 -14.82 -26.25
CA GLU A 270 -16.38 -14.71 -27.18
C GLU A 270 -16.69 -13.25 -27.54
#